data_AF-A0AB34TH85-F1
#
_entry.id   AF-A0AB34TH85-F1
#
_cell.length_a   1.000
_cell.length_b   1.000
_cell.length_c   1.000
_cell.angle_alpha   90.00
_cell.angle_beta   90.00
_cell.angle_gamma   90.00
#
_symmetry.space_group_name_H-M   'P 1'
#
loop_
_entity.id
_entity.type
_entity.pdbx_description
1 polymer ?
#
loop_
_entity_poly.entity_id
_entity_poly.type
_entity_poly.pdbx_seq_one_letter_code
_entity_poly.pdbx_strand_id
1 'polypeptide(L)'
;MDYRECLLGLALAGVLAPTAQAGGDDGETLRFQVAAHVQAHADPQQDGSIAVQLSPSGKRQTLAGAADADGNSRWSLEDVDFDGYPELVARAPVGMVNEAVAVYRFDPAVEAFRVLQAETHGKDSCGELMGLTVDRPSRTLTSSCRSGPMWYTDQYRFAGATLHLYRAERVLMLGDTLNAALQWEQRDENGPLAVWRTYDAAGRVLESAIADGLGAPPDGPLRGRQAAVVPARLFLFAQPGASSTRRYLVQGDRVELLDERDGWVKLRYRNPRQGEVVGWINVND
;
A
#
# COMPACT_ATOMS: atom_id res chain seq x y z
N MET A 1 42.55 56.01 16.60
CA MET A 1 41.75 56.90 15.73
C MET A 1 40.34 56.35 15.73
N ASP A 2 39.45 57.15 16.28
CA ASP A 2 38.00 56.98 16.39
C ASP A 2 37.35 56.84 15.00
N TYR A 3 36.25 56.09 14.90
CA TYR A 3 34.99 56.62 14.36
C TYR A 3 33.83 55.68 14.70
N ARG A 4 32.97 56.22 15.55
CA ARG A 4 31.63 55.79 15.96
C ARG A 4 30.62 55.70 14.81
N GLU A 5 29.64 54.82 15.05
CA GLU A 5 28.20 54.96 14.79
C GLU A 5 27.71 55.38 13.39
N CYS A 6 26.86 54.53 12.77
CA CYS A 6 25.59 54.98 12.20
C CYS A 6 24.64 53.80 11.87
N LEU A 7 23.57 53.74 12.67
CA LEU A 7 22.18 53.38 12.35
C LEU A 7 21.85 52.76 10.98
N LEU A 8 21.04 51.71 11.00
CA LEU A 8 19.76 51.66 10.27
C LEU A 8 18.92 50.48 10.73
N GLY A 9 17.90 50.79 11.55
CA GLY A 9 16.80 49.88 11.81
C GLY A 9 15.91 49.77 10.57
N LEU A 10 15.59 48.54 10.19
CA LEU A 10 14.54 48.25 9.22
C LEU A 10 13.38 47.60 9.98
N ALA A 11 12.33 48.41 10.16
CA ALA A 11 11.00 47.95 10.52
C ALA A 11 10.42 47.17 9.32
N LEU A 12 10.29 45.86 9.45
CA LEU A 12 9.47 45.06 8.55
C LEU A 12 8.08 44.95 9.19
N ALA A 13 7.16 45.76 8.68
CA ALA A 13 5.74 45.62 8.89
C ALA A 13 5.29 44.27 8.33
N GLY A 14 5.15 43.28 9.22
CA GLY A 14 4.47 42.03 8.90
C GLY A 14 2.98 42.32 8.72
N VAL A 15 2.53 42.30 7.47
CA VAL A 15 1.11 42.29 7.13
C VAL A 15 0.53 41.03 7.78
N LEU A 16 -0.24 41.22 8.86
CA LEU A 16 -1.15 40.22 9.40
C LEU A 16 -2.21 39.97 8.32
N ALA A 17 -1.98 38.98 7.47
CA ALA A 17 -3.06 38.41 6.68
C ALA A 17 -4.05 37.79 7.67
N PRO A 18 -5.35 38.12 7.61
CA PRO A 18 -6.34 37.48 8.45
C PRO A 18 -6.34 35.98 8.12
N THR A 19 -6.02 35.17 9.12
CA THR A 19 -6.33 33.74 9.08
C THR A 19 -7.85 33.64 8.95
N ALA A 20 -8.33 33.32 7.75
CA ALA A 20 -9.69 32.87 7.56
C ALA A 20 -9.83 31.55 8.34
N GLN A 21 -10.30 31.66 9.58
CA GLN A 21 -10.89 30.51 10.24
C GLN A 21 -12.23 30.27 9.56
N ALA A 22 -12.27 29.30 8.65
CA ALA A 22 -13.53 28.75 8.20
C ALA A 22 -14.10 27.93 9.36
N GLY A 23 -15.00 28.58 10.10
CA GLY A 23 -16.00 27.88 10.90
C GLY A 23 -16.96 27.14 9.96
N GLY A 24 -17.53 26.04 10.46
CA GLY A 24 -18.23 24.99 9.72
C GLY A 24 -19.10 25.47 8.57
N ASP A 25 -19.01 24.76 7.45
CA ASP A 25 -19.93 24.94 6.33
C ASP A 25 -20.30 23.57 5.77
N ASP A 26 -21.56 23.46 5.40
CA ASP A 26 -22.16 22.30 4.73
C ASP A 26 -21.30 21.89 3.52
N GLY A 27 -21.27 20.58 3.23
CA GLY A 27 -20.37 19.98 2.23
C GLY A 27 -20.26 20.81 0.94
N GLU A 28 -19.10 21.43 0.74
CA GLU A 28 -18.84 22.35 -0.35
C GLU A 28 -19.08 21.68 -1.71
N THR A 29 -19.80 22.36 -2.60
CA THR A 29 -19.97 21.92 -3.99
C THR A 29 -18.60 21.80 -4.67
N LEU A 30 -18.27 20.60 -5.14
CA LEU A 30 -17.05 20.32 -5.89
C LEU A 30 -17.25 20.64 -7.37
N ARG A 31 -16.32 21.41 -7.96
CA ARG A 31 -16.34 21.75 -9.40
C ARG A 31 -15.00 21.44 -10.04
N PHE A 32 -15.00 20.59 -11.05
CA PHE A 32 -13.76 20.05 -11.62
C PHE A 32 -13.95 19.49 -13.02
N GLN A 33 -12.84 19.37 -13.73
CA GLN A 33 -12.80 18.79 -15.06
C GLN A 33 -12.59 17.27 -14.94
N VAL A 34 -13.42 16.48 -15.60
CA VAL A 34 -13.36 15.00 -15.56
C VAL A 34 -12.77 14.38 -16.84
N ALA A 35 -12.73 15.18 -17.91
CA ALA A 35 -12.13 14.85 -19.19
C ALA A 35 -11.96 16.15 -20.00
N ALA A 36 -11.30 16.07 -21.15
CA ALA A 36 -11.20 17.21 -22.06
C ALA A 36 -12.60 17.78 -22.38
N HIS A 37 -12.82 19.06 -22.02
CA HIS A 37 -14.07 19.79 -22.23
C HIS A 37 -15.32 19.27 -21.48
N VAL A 38 -15.16 18.38 -20.50
CA VAL A 38 -16.26 17.90 -19.65
C VAL A 38 -16.04 18.36 -18.21
N GLN A 39 -17.02 19.08 -17.66
CA GLN A 39 -17.00 19.57 -16.27
C GLN A 39 -18.03 18.82 -15.44
N ALA A 40 -17.71 18.55 -14.18
CA ALA A 40 -18.61 18.02 -13.18
C ALA A 40 -18.87 19.06 -12.08
N HIS A 41 -20.12 19.14 -11.66
CA HIS A 41 -20.57 19.83 -10.46
C HIS A 41 -21.12 18.76 -9.52
N ALA A 42 -20.53 18.62 -8.33
CA ALA A 42 -20.88 17.55 -7.41
C ALA A 42 -21.23 18.15 -6.04
N ASP A 43 -22.47 17.92 -5.60
CA ASP A 43 -23.04 18.46 -4.37
C ASP A 43 -23.18 17.33 -3.34
N PRO A 44 -22.33 17.29 -2.29
CA PRO A 44 -22.47 16.34 -1.19
C PRO A 44 -23.86 16.42 -0.55
N GLN A 45 -24.44 15.28 -0.21
CA GLN A 45 -25.79 15.17 0.36
C GLN A 45 -25.72 14.80 1.85
N GLN A 46 -26.79 15.11 2.59
CA GLN A 46 -26.88 14.83 4.04
C GLN A 46 -26.92 13.33 4.37
N ASP A 47 -27.26 12.47 3.42
CA ASP A 47 -27.25 11.01 3.57
C ASP A 47 -25.87 10.38 3.25
N GLY A 48 -24.85 11.20 3.01
CA GLY A 48 -23.50 10.77 2.66
C GLY A 48 -23.29 10.46 1.18
N SER A 49 -24.34 10.49 0.35
CA SER A 49 -24.22 10.40 -1.11
C SER A 49 -23.71 11.71 -1.70
N ILE A 50 -23.46 11.73 -3.02
CA ILE A 50 -23.16 12.95 -3.77
C ILE A 50 -23.97 13.00 -5.05
N ALA A 51 -24.63 14.13 -5.30
CA ALA A 51 -25.35 14.38 -6.54
C ALA A 51 -24.40 15.07 -7.53
N VAL A 52 -24.25 14.50 -8.72
CA VAL A 52 -23.33 14.98 -9.76
C VAL A 52 -24.11 15.41 -10.98
N GLN A 53 -23.76 16.56 -11.55
CA GLN A 53 -24.23 17.04 -12.84
C GLN A 53 -23.05 17.32 -13.78
N LEU A 54 -23.14 16.81 -15.00
CA LEU A 54 -22.14 16.99 -16.05
C LEU A 54 -22.50 18.14 -16.99
N SER A 55 -21.49 18.87 -17.45
CA SER A 55 -21.60 19.89 -18.50
C SER A 55 -20.69 19.53 -19.67
N PRO A 56 -21.15 19.69 -20.94
CA PRO A 56 -22.39 20.36 -21.34
C PRO A 56 -23.63 19.46 -21.43
N SER A 57 -23.51 18.14 -21.28
CA SER A 57 -24.64 17.21 -21.53
C SER A 57 -25.82 17.37 -20.58
N GLY A 58 -25.61 17.94 -19.39
CA GLY A 58 -26.62 18.07 -18.34
C GLY A 58 -26.96 16.75 -17.64
N LYS A 59 -26.26 15.64 -17.96
CA LYS A 59 -26.46 14.33 -17.32
C LYS A 59 -26.30 14.43 -15.81
N ARG A 60 -27.12 13.67 -15.08
CA ARG A 60 -27.12 13.64 -13.62
C ARG A 60 -26.95 12.23 -13.10
N GLN A 61 -26.22 12.10 -12.00
CA GLN A 61 -25.98 10.84 -11.33
C GLN A 61 -25.91 11.07 -9.82
N THR A 62 -26.43 10.15 -9.02
CA THR A 62 -26.18 10.11 -7.59
C THR A 62 -25.22 8.97 -7.31
N LEU A 63 -24.13 9.24 -6.58
CA LEU A 63 -23.13 8.25 -6.19
C LEU A 63 -23.23 8.00 -4.69
N ALA A 64 -23.13 6.74 -4.30
CA ALA A 64 -23.14 6.36 -2.89
C ALA A 64 -21.85 6.79 -2.18
N GLY A 65 -21.92 6.99 -0.87
CA GLY A 65 -20.71 7.14 -0.06
C GLY A 65 -19.86 5.86 0.00
N ALA A 66 -18.80 5.90 0.79
CA ALA A 66 -18.07 4.71 1.20
C ALA A 66 -18.98 3.76 1.99
N ALA A 67 -18.85 2.45 1.74
CA ALA A 67 -19.66 1.42 2.38
C ALA A 67 -19.33 1.27 3.88
N ASP A 68 -20.25 0.64 4.63
CA ASP A 68 -20.07 0.21 6.03
C ASP A 68 -19.63 1.32 7.00
N ALA A 69 -19.94 2.56 6.65
CA ALA A 69 -19.54 3.75 7.39
C ALA A 69 -20.36 3.96 8.67
N ASP A 70 -19.68 4.39 9.75
CA ASP A 70 -20.31 4.82 11.01
C ASP A 70 -20.92 6.24 10.92
N GLY A 71 -20.81 6.89 9.76
CA GLY A 71 -21.29 8.24 9.48
C GLY A 71 -21.27 8.60 8.00
N ASN A 72 -21.49 9.88 7.69
CA ASN A 72 -21.52 10.36 6.31
C ASN A 72 -20.12 10.38 5.70
N SER A 73 -20.04 10.07 4.40
CA SER A 73 -18.78 10.14 3.67
C SER A 73 -18.29 11.57 3.51
N ARG A 74 -16.99 11.77 3.72
CA ARG A 74 -16.25 12.94 3.27
C ARG A 74 -15.88 12.75 1.80
N TRP A 75 -16.17 13.75 0.98
CA TRP A 75 -15.85 13.76 -0.44
C TRP A 75 -14.60 14.60 -0.73
N SER A 76 -13.74 14.09 -1.62
CA SER A 76 -12.55 14.79 -2.12
C SER A 76 -12.33 14.53 -3.61
N LEU A 77 -11.44 15.32 -4.20
CA LEU A 77 -11.00 15.19 -5.59
C LEU A 77 -9.54 14.74 -5.61
N GLU A 78 -9.29 13.56 -6.19
CA GLU A 78 -7.95 12.97 -6.27
C GLU A 78 -7.75 12.31 -7.61
N ASP A 79 -6.62 12.59 -8.27
CA ASP A 79 -6.20 11.92 -9.51
C ASP A 79 -5.55 10.58 -9.12
N VAL A 80 -6.41 9.56 -9.02
CA VAL A 80 -6.13 8.21 -8.54
C VAL A 80 -5.61 7.34 -9.68
N ASP A 81 -6.10 7.54 -10.91
CA ASP A 81 -5.66 6.79 -12.09
C ASP A 81 -4.45 7.39 -12.84
N PHE A 82 -3.99 8.56 -12.38
CA PHE A 82 -2.82 9.28 -12.86
C PHE A 82 -2.97 9.77 -14.32
N ASP A 83 -4.19 10.06 -14.76
CA ASP A 83 -4.48 10.63 -16.08
C ASP A 83 -4.51 12.17 -16.10
N GLY A 84 -4.47 12.80 -14.92
CA GLY A 84 -4.45 14.25 -14.74
C GLY A 84 -5.83 14.89 -14.53
N TYR A 85 -6.91 14.12 -14.59
CA TYR A 85 -8.25 14.50 -14.13
C TYR A 85 -8.54 13.82 -12.79
N PRO A 86 -9.13 14.53 -11.81
CA PRO A 86 -9.42 13.90 -10.53
C PRO A 86 -10.68 13.02 -10.58
N GLU A 87 -10.60 11.89 -9.89
CA GLU A 87 -11.73 11.07 -9.45
C GLU A 87 -12.45 11.73 -8.27
N LEU A 88 -13.73 11.35 -8.09
CA LEU A 88 -14.45 11.58 -6.84
C LEU A 88 -14.12 10.47 -5.85
N VAL A 89 -13.64 10.83 -4.67
CA VAL A 89 -13.30 9.86 -3.62
C VAL A 89 -14.13 10.10 -2.38
N ALA A 90 -14.90 9.10 -1.98
CA ALA A 90 -15.66 9.07 -0.74
C ALA A 90 -14.83 8.36 0.33
N ARG A 91 -14.73 8.94 1.52
CA ARG A 91 -14.04 8.37 2.68
C ARG A 91 -14.92 8.41 3.90
N ALA A 92 -14.97 7.32 4.66
CA ALA A 92 -15.70 7.31 5.92
C ALA A 92 -15.04 6.39 6.95
N PRO A 93 -15.05 6.75 8.24
CA PRO A 93 -14.60 5.87 9.30
C PRO A 93 -15.40 4.56 9.34
N VAL A 94 -14.70 3.45 9.58
CA VAL A 94 -15.28 2.14 9.88
C VAL A 94 -14.67 1.62 11.18
N GLY A 95 -15.47 1.61 12.23
CA GLY A 95 -14.98 1.36 13.58
C GLY A 95 -13.98 2.42 14.03
N MET A 96 -13.04 2.03 14.88
CA MET A 96 -12.16 2.99 15.58
C MET A 96 -10.90 3.40 14.80
N VAL A 97 -10.52 2.64 13.77
CA VAL A 97 -9.16 2.75 13.17
C VAL A 97 -9.10 2.60 11.65
N ASN A 98 -10.15 2.09 11.02
CA ASN A 98 -10.17 1.92 9.57
C ASN A 98 -10.96 3.05 8.92
N GLU A 99 -10.69 3.30 7.65
CA GLU A 99 -11.42 4.24 6.80
C GLU A 99 -11.80 3.52 5.51
N ALA A 100 -13.09 3.33 5.26
CA ALA A 100 -13.56 2.82 3.98
C ALA A 100 -13.42 3.88 2.90
N VAL A 101 -13.02 3.45 1.71
CA VAL A 101 -12.81 4.32 0.56
C VAL A 101 -13.59 3.81 -0.64
N ALA A 102 -14.40 4.68 -1.25
CA ALA A 102 -14.98 4.44 -2.56
C ALA A 102 -14.41 5.45 -3.56
N VAL A 103 -13.85 4.97 -4.66
CA VAL A 103 -13.33 5.82 -5.74
C VAL A 103 -14.28 5.73 -6.93
N TYR A 104 -14.67 6.87 -7.49
CA TYR A 104 -15.54 6.97 -8.65
C TYR A 104 -14.79 7.60 -9.82
N ARG A 105 -14.60 6.80 -10.86
CA ARG A 105 -13.89 7.16 -12.08
C ARG A 105 -14.86 7.51 -13.19
N PHE A 106 -14.57 8.59 -13.90
CA PHE A 106 -15.36 9.00 -15.04
C PHE A 106 -15.06 8.13 -16.26
N ASP A 107 -16.08 7.52 -16.85
CA ASP A 107 -16.00 6.77 -18.10
C ASP A 107 -16.49 7.66 -19.25
N PRO A 108 -15.60 8.21 -20.10
CA PRO A 108 -15.99 9.11 -21.18
C PRO A 108 -16.80 8.43 -22.28
N ALA A 109 -16.76 7.09 -22.41
CA ALA A 109 -17.49 6.38 -23.44
C ALA A 109 -19.01 6.35 -23.17
N VAL A 110 -19.39 6.32 -21.89
CA VAL A 110 -20.81 6.38 -21.46
C VAL A 110 -21.17 7.71 -20.80
N GLU A 111 -20.16 8.53 -20.51
CA GLU A 111 -20.25 9.83 -19.86
C GLU A 111 -20.99 9.72 -18.52
N ALA A 112 -20.45 8.87 -17.65
CA ALA A 112 -20.93 8.61 -16.29
C ALA A 112 -19.78 8.18 -15.39
N PHE A 113 -19.96 8.32 -14.07
CA PHE A 113 -19.02 7.79 -13.09
C PHE A 113 -19.30 6.32 -12.80
N ARG A 114 -18.23 5.53 -12.64
CA ARG A 114 -18.26 4.14 -12.21
C ARG A 114 -17.41 3.96 -10.97
N VAL A 115 -17.85 3.09 -10.06
CA VAL A 115 -17.01 2.67 -8.94
C VAL A 115 -15.75 1.97 -9.48
N LEU A 116 -14.59 2.36 -8.97
CA LEU A 116 -13.33 1.70 -9.26
C LEU A 116 -13.23 0.47 -8.36
N GLN A 117 -13.11 -0.70 -8.99
CA GLN A 117 -12.88 -1.97 -8.31
C GLN A 117 -11.48 -2.48 -8.64
N ALA A 118 -10.79 -3.02 -7.64
CA ALA A 118 -9.51 -3.66 -7.84
C ALA A 118 -9.69 -5.15 -8.21
N GLU A 119 -8.98 -5.62 -9.23
CA GLU A 119 -8.84 -7.04 -9.51
C GLU A 119 -7.77 -7.64 -8.59
N THR A 120 -8.21 -8.32 -7.52
CA THR A 120 -7.32 -8.86 -6.48
C THR A 120 -7.05 -10.35 -6.61
N HIS A 121 -7.91 -11.06 -7.34
CA HIS A 121 -7.91 -12.53 -7.43
C HIS A 121 -7.99 -13.23 -6.06
N GLY A 122 -8.60 -12.56 -5.06
CA GLY A 122 -8.76 -13.06 -3.70
C GLY A 122 -7.45 -13.16 -2.91
N LYS A 123 -6.46 -12.32 -3.23
CA LYS A 123 -5.11 -12.31 -2.62
C LYS A 123 -4.81 -11.04 -1.83
N ASP A 124 -5.75 -10.12 -1.83
CA ASP A 124 -5.73 -8.92 -1.01
C ASP A 124 -5.93 -9.27 0.46
N SER A 125 -5.45 -8.39 1.34
CA SER A 125 -5.57 -8.53 2.79
C SER A 125 -6.71 -7.67 3.34
N CYS A 126 -7.02 -6.55 2.68
CA CYS A 126 -8.00 -5.58 3.16
C CYS A 126 -9.44 -5.80 2.67
N GLY A 127 -9.69 -6.71 1.72
CA GLY A 127 -11.02 -6.97 1.14
C GLY A 127 -11.40 -5.93 0.08
N GLU A 128 -11.49 -4.67 0.50
CA GLU A 128 -11.83 -3.52 -0.33
C GLU A 128 -10.79 -2.40 -0.14
N LEU A 129 -10.94 -1.28 -0.86
CA LEU A 129 -10.06 -0.12 -0.67
C LEU A 129 -10.29 0.51 0.71
N MET A 130 -9.27 0.45 1.55
CA MET A 130 -9.25 0.96 2.92
C MET A 130 -8.06 1.89 3.13
N GLY A 131 -8.24 3.02 3.83
CA GLY A 131 -7.16 3.94 4.20
C GLY A 131 -6.26 4.32 3.01
N LEU A 132 -6.89 4.64 1.87
CA LEU A 132 -6.22 4.74 0.57
C LEU A 132 -5.29 5.96 0.49
N THR A 133 -4.05 5.72 0.08
CA THR A 133 -3.05 6.74 -0.24
C THR A 133 -2.60 6.63 -1.69
N VAL A 134 -2.36 7.79 -2.33
CA VAL A 134 -1.94 7.90 -3.73
C VAL A 134 -0.48 8.32 -3.80
N ASP A 135 0.40 7.45 -4.28
CA ASP A 135 1.81 7.76 -4.53
C ASP A 135 2.05 8.06 -6.01
N ARG A 136 2.03 9.36 -6.35
CA ARG A 136 2.18 9.85 -7.73
C ARG A 136 3.53 9.47 -8.36
N PRO A 137 4.69 9.65 -7.69
CA PRO A 137 5.98 9.22 -8.21
C PRO A 137 6.03 7.76 -8.70
N SER A 138 5.49 6.82 -7.91
CA SER A 138 5.50 5.39 -8.27
C SER A 138 4.27 4.95 -9.07
N ARG A 139 3.24 5.80 -9.17
CA ARG A 139 1.91 5.47 -9.69
C ARG A 139 1.31 4.25 -8.98
N THR A 140 1.44 4.23 -7.65
CA THR A 140 0.96 3.15 -6.79
C THR A 140 -0.10 3.68 -5.86
N LEU A 141 -1.16 2.91 -5.66
CA LEU A 141 -2.13 3.14 -4.61
C LEU A 141 -1.81 2.19 -3.46
N THR A 142 -1.88 2.67 -2.22
CA THR A 142 -1.67 1.82 -1.04
C THR A 142 -2.90 1.87 -0.16
N SER A 143 -3.50 0.71 0.10
CA SER A 143 -4.51 0.53 1.13
C SER A 143 -3.86 0.04 2.42
N SER A 144 -4.36 0.55 3.54
CA SER A 144 -3.95 0.16 4.87
C SER A 144 -5.20 -0.12 5.71
N CYS A 145 -5.25 -1.28 6.34
CA CYS A 145 -6.37 -1.69 7.17
C CYS A 145 -5.88 -2.48 8.38
N ARG A 146 -6.69 -2.50 9.44
CA ARG A 146 -6.47 -3.31 10.63
C ARG A 146 -7.53 -4.40 10.74
N SER A 147 -7.09 -5.63 10.95
CA SER A 147 -7.97 -6.76 11.30
C SER A 147 -7.38 -7.54 12.46
N GLY A 148 -8.15 -7.66 13.54
CA GLY A 148 -7.65 -8.17 14.83
C GLY A 148 -6.50 -7.31 15.37
N PRO A 149 -5.40 -7.92 15.87
CA PRO A 149 -4.26 -7.17 16.37
C PRO A 149 -3.35 -6.65 15.24
N MET A 150 -3.54 -7.09 14.00
CA MET A 150 -2.62 -6.88 12.89
C MET A 150 -3.04 -5.73 11.98
N TRP A 151 -2.04 -5.00 11.51
CA TRP A 151 -2.16 -4.12 10.34
C TRP A 151 -1.80 -4.90 9.08
N TYR A 152 -2.46 -4.54 7.99
CA TYR A 152 -2.24 -5.10 6.67
C TYR A 152 -2.08 -3.99 5.65
N THR A 153 -1.25 -4.24 4.65
CA THR A 153 -1.05 -3.33 3.53
C THR A 153 -1.18 -4.05 2.19
N ASP A 154 -2.00 -3.47 1.32
CA ASP A 154 -2.14 -3.86 -0.08
C ASP A 154 -1.71 -2.70 -0.98
N GLN A 155 -0.94 -3.00 -2.03
CA GLN A 155 -0.54 -2.03 -3.04
C GLN A 155 -1.14 -2.40 -4.38
N TYR A 156 -1.65 -1.39 -5.10
CA TYR A 156 -2.32 -1.54 -6.38
C TYR A 156 -1.66 -0.67 -7.45
N ARG A 157 -1.73 -1.14 -8.69
CA ARG A 157 -1.29 -0.39 -9.87
C ARG A 157 -2.28 -0.56 -11.02
N PHE A 158 -2.26 0.39 -11.95
CA PHE A 158 -3.05 0.29 -13.17
C PHE A 158 -2.32 -0.53 -14.25
N ALA A 159 -3.05 -1.44 -14.88
CA ALA A 159 -2.68 -2.10 -16.12
C ALA A 159 -3.70 -1.68 -17.20
N GLY A 160 -3.40 -0.59 -17.92
CA GLY A 160 -4.41 0.08 -18.73
C GLY A 160 -5.49 0.70 -17.83
N ALA A 161 -6.76 0.35 -18.07
CA ALA A 161 -7.89 0.85 -17.27
C ALA A 161 -8.18 0.03 -16.00
N THR A 162 -7.56 -1.15 -15.86
CA THR A 162 -7.80 -2.06 -14.74
C THR A 162 -6.85 -1.76 -13.59
N LEU A 163 -7.41 -1.47 -12.41
CA LEU A 163 -6.66 -1.48 -11.17
C LEU A 163 -6.47 -2.94 -10.73
N HIS A 164 -5.24 -3.39 -10.53
CA HIS A 164 -4.95 -4.74 -10.04
C HIS A 164 -4.13 -4.68 -8.75
N LEU A 165 -4.27 -5.70 -7.92
CA LEU A 165 -3.40 -5.92 -6.78
C LEU A 165 -1.98 -6.16 -7.29
N TYR A 166 -1.09 -5.20 -7.04
CA TYR A 166 0.30 -5.24 -7.47
C TYR A 166 1.18 -5.94 -6.43
N ARG A 167 0.97 -5.65 -5.15
CA ARG A 167 1.75 -6.26 -4.07
C ARG A 167 0.92 -6.42 -2.82
N ALA A 168 1.04 -7.57 -2.16
CA ALA A 168 0.39 -7.84 -0.88
C ALA A 168 1.29 -8.67 0.01
N GLU A 169 1.01 -8.61 1.30
CA GLU A 169 1.69 -9.39 2.32
C GLU A 169 0.86 -10.58 2.79
N ARG A 170 1.55 -11.56 3.35
CA ARG A 170 0.96 -12.59 4.19
C ARG A 170 1.83 -12.74 5.42
N VAL A 171 1.34 -12.24 6.54
CA VAL A 171 2.02 -12.34 7.83
C VAL A 171 2.27 -13.81 8.17
N LEU A 172 3.48 -14.09 8.65
CA LEU A 172 3.95 -15.42 8.99
C LEU A 172 3.90 -15.63 10.49
N MET A 173 3.33 -16.77 10.89
CA MET A 173 3.35 -17.25 12.27
C MET A 173 4.35 -18.41 12.37
N LEU A 174 5.64 -18.08 12.29
CA LEU A 174 6.74 -19.05 12.42
C LEU A 174 7.30 -19.01 13.83
N GLY A 175 7.63 -20.20 14.38
CA GLY A 175 7.98 -20.36 15.79
C GLY A 175 9.46 -20.63 16.05
N ASP A 176 9.72 -21.35 17.15
CA ASP A 176 11.05 -21.49 17.74
C ASP A 176 12.03 -22.24 16.83
N THR A 177 11.54 -23.16 16.00
CA THR A 177 12.40 -23.88 15.05
C THR A 177 13.05 -22.94 14.02
N LEU A 178 12.36 -21.88 13.58
CA LEU A 178 12.96 -20.86 12.72
C LEU A 178 14.06 -20.10 13.47
N ASN A 179 13.79 -19.69 14.71
CA ASN A 179 14.74 -18.93 15.54
C ASN A 179 15.98 -19.74 15.91
N ALA A 180 15.85 -21.08 16.03
CA ALA A 180 16.97 -21.99 16.24
C ALA A 180 17.79 -22.23 14.96
N ALA A 181 17.19 -22.06 13.78
CA ALA A 181 17.85 -22.24 12.49
C ALA A 181 18.56 -20.98 11.99
N LEU A 182 17.93 -19.82 12.19
CA LEU A 182 18.31 -18.55 11.57
C LEU A 182 18.27 -17.40 12.59
N GLN A 183 19.27 -16.53 12.50
CA GLN A 183 19.36 -15.31 13.32
C GLN A 183 19.48 -14.08 12.41
N TRP A 184 18.65 -13.07 12.63
CA TRP A 184 18.72 -11.79 11.95
C TRP A 184 18.73 -10.63 12.95
N GLU A 185 19.08 -9.44 12.48
CA GLU A 185 18.99 -8.23 13.28
C GLU A 185 17.51 -7.87 13.48
N GLN A 186 17.04 -7.95 14.72
CA GLN A 186 15.72 -7.48 15.12
C GLN A 186 15.87 -6.09 15.71
N ARG A 187 15.08 -5.14 15.20
CA ARG A 187 14.94 -3.79 15.75
C ARG A 187 13.56 -3.68 16.38
N ASP A 188 13.42 -2.78 17.35
CA ASP A 188 12.16 -2.57 18.07
C ASP A 188 10.99 -2.15 17.14
N GLU A 189 11.33 -1.56 16.00
CA GLU A 189 10.40 -1.12 14.95
C GLU A 189 10.02 -2.24 13.96
N ASN A 190 10.67 -3.40 14.02
CA ASN A 190 10.38 -4.49 13.09
C ASN A 190 9.07 -5.20 13.46
N GLY A 191 8.24 -5.42 12.46
CA GLY A 191 7.04 -6.24 12.52
C GLY A 191 7.30 -7.74 12.62
N PRO A 192 6.23 -8.54 12.69
CA PRO A 192 6.34 -9.96 12.37
C PRO A 192 6.85 -10.12 10.93
N LEU A 193 7.46 -11.27 10.65
CA LEU A 193 7.84 -11.60 9.28
C LEU A 193 6.59 -11.74 8.42
N ALA A 194 6.65 -11.26 7.18
CA ALA A 194 5.60 -11.46 6.20
C ALA A 194 6.19 -11.90 4.87
N VAL A 195 5.50 -12.79 4.15
CA VAL A 195 5.79 -13.05 2.75
C VAL A 195 5.15 -11.96 1.92
N TRP A 196 5.97 -11.14 1.29
CA TRP A 196 5.55 -10.19 0.28
C TRP A 196 5.56 -10.83 -1.09
N ARG A 197 4.49 -10.62 -1.86
CA ARG A 197 4.38 -11.08 -3.24
C ARG A 197 4.04 -9.94 -4.16
N THR A 198 4.76 -9.87 -5.28
CA THR A 198 4.39 -9.00 -6.40
C THR A 198 3.61 -9.82 -7.42
N TYR A 199 2.50 -9.28 -7.90
CA TYR A 199 1.62 -9.94 -8.88
C TYR A 199 1.61 -9.17 -10.20
N ASP A 200 1.33 -9.87 -11.29
CA ASP A 200 0.87 -9.24 -12.52
C ASP A 200 -0.65 -9.01 -12.50
N ALA A 201 -1.18 -8.33 -13.51
CA ALA A 201 -2.61 -8.05 -13.63
C ALA A 201 -3.50 -9.31 -13.71
N ALA A 202 -2.95 -10.44 -14.15
CA ALA A 202 -3.65 -11.72 -14.16
C ALA A 202 -3.57 -12.46 -12.81
N GLY A 203 -3.01 -11.82 -11.77
CA GLY A 203 -2.84 -12.37 -10.44
C GLY A 203 -1.71 -13.39 -10.34
N ARG A 204 -0.82 -13.54 -11.33
CA ARG A 204 0.31 -14.48 -11.25
C ARG A 204 1.44 -13.87 -10.42
N VAL A 205 2.05 -14.67 -9.56
CA VAL A 205 3.19 -14.24 -8.74
C VAL A 205 4.40 -14.03 -9.63
N LEU A 206 4.95 -12.83 -9.62
CA LEU A 206 6.19 -12.46 -10.31
C LEU A 206 7.40 -12.60 -9.38
N GLU A 207 7.26 -12.14 -8.13
CA GLU A 207 8.32 -12.13 -7.13
C GLU A 207 7.77 -12.49 -5.75
N SER A 208 8.62 -13.08 -4.91
CA SER A 208 8.34 -13.33 -3.49
C SER A 208 9.59 -13.03 -2.67
N ALA A 209 9.40 -12.43 -1.49
CA ALA A 209 10.43 -12.27 -0.47
C ALA A 209 9.80 -12.29 0.92
N ILE A 210 10.54 -12.76 1.93
CA ILE A 210 10.13 -12.59 3.32
C ILE A 210 10.78 -11.33 3.86
N ALA A 211 9.98 -10.38 4.33
CA ALA A 211 10.45 -9.12 4.90
C ALA A 211 9.62 -8.73 6.13
N ASP A 212 9.72 -7.47 6.53
CA ASP A 212 8.90 -6.89 7.60
C ASP A 212 7.41 -6.81 7.21
N GLY A 213 6.50 -7.12 8.12
CA GLY A 213 5.05 -7.05 7.89
C GLY A 213 4.35 -5.81 8.45
N LEU A 214 5.07 -4.80 8.96
CA LEU A 214 4.44 -3.54 9.42
C LEU A 214 4.37 -2.45 8.35
N GLY A 215 5.02 -2.64 7.20
CA GLY A 215 5.01 -1.65 6.14
C GLY A 215 5.38 -2.24 4.79
N ALA A 216 4.75 -1.70 3.74
CA ALA A 216 5.05 -2.12 2.40
C ALA A 216 6.53 -1.90 2.04
N PRO A 217 7.18 -2.88 1.40
CA PRO A 217 8.53 -2.70 0.90
C PRO A 217 8.52 -1.61 -0.18
N PRO A 218 9.63 -0.86 -0.29
CA PRO A 218 9.73 0.22 -1.26
C PRO A 218 9.59 -0.29 -2.70
N ASP A 219 9.40 0.67 -3.58
CA ASP A 219 9.39 0.44 -5.02
C ASP A 219 10.68 -0.23 -5.51
N GLY A 220 10.52 -1.10 -6.51
CA GLY A 220 11.61 -1.92 -7.06
C GLY A 220 11.53 -3.40 -6.66
N PRO A 221 12.59 -4.18 -6.95
CA PRO A 221 12.61 -5.63 -6.70
C PRO A 221 12.47 -5.93 -5.22
N LEU A 222 11.69 -6.96 -4.90
CA LEU A 222 11.56 -7.43 -3.52
C LEU A 222 12.92 -7.90 -2.98
N ARG A 223 13.23 -7.47 -1.75
CA ARG A 223 14.43 -7.86 -1.02
C ARG A 223 14.05 -8.62 0.23
N GLY A 224 14.57 -9.83 0.35
CA GLY A 224 14.35 -10.65 1.52
C GLY A 224 15.18 -10.19 2.71
N ARG A 225 14.66 -10.46 3.90
CA ARG A 225 15.37 -10.33 5.16
C ARG A 225 16.66 -11.14 5.09
N GLN A 226 17.76 -10.53 5.50
CA GLN A 226 19.05 -11.20 5.62
C GLN A 226 19.16 -11.86 6.99
N ALA A 227 19.61 -13.11 7.03
CA ALA A 227 19.84 -13.87 8.24
C ALA A 227 21.20 -14.61 8.19
N ALA A 228 21.71 -14.99 9.36
CA ALA A 228 22.83 -15.92 9.53
C ALA A 228 22.32 -17.29 9.96
N VAL A 229 22.93 -18.33 9.42
CA VAL A 229 22.69 -19.71 9.86
C VAL A 229 23.27 -19.92 11.27
N VAL A 230 22.46 -20.44 12.17
CA VAL A 230 22.82 -20.68 13.58
C VAL A 230 23.49 -22.04 13.80
N PRO A 231 22.94 -23.19 13.34
CA PRO A 231 23.52 -24.48 13.63
C PRO A 231 24.77 -24.76 12.79
N ALA A 232 25.61 -25.69 13.26
CA ALA A 232 26.81 -26.12 12.52
C ALA A 232 26.49 -26.63 11.11
N ARG A 233 25.33 -27.28 10.93
CA ARG A 233 24.82 -27.73 9.64
C ARG A 233 23.31 -27.52 9.57
N LEU A 234 22.86 -26.73 8.60
CA LEU A 234 21.46 -26.54 8.28
C LEU A 234 21.15 -27.18 6.93
N PHE A 235 20.38 -28.26 6.92
CA PHE A 235 20.09 -29.02 5.70
C PHE A 235 19.18 -28.24 4.74
N LEU A 236 19.57 -28.21 3.46
CA LEU A 236 18.91 -27.41 2.44
C LEU A 236 18.26 -28.30 1.37
N PHE A 237 16.94 -28.39 1.38
CA PHE A 237 16.14 -29.27 0.53
C PHE A 237 15.79 -28.62 -0.81
N ALA A 238 15.56 -29.43 -1.84
CA ALA A 238 15.21 -28.92 -3.17
C ALA A 238 13.78 -28.36 -3.21
N GLN A 239 12.87 -28.95 -2.42
CA GLN A 239 11.47 -28.57 -2.31
C GLN A 239 10.92 -28.97 -0.93
N PRO A 240 9.84 -28.32 -0.48
CA PRO A 240 9.06 -28.74 0.68
C PRO A 240 8.63 -30.22 0.59
N GLY A 241 8.71 -30.93 1.71
CA GLY A 241 8.33 -32.36 1.81
C GLY A 241 9.38 -33.36 1.29
N ALA A 242 10.53 -32.91 0.78
CA ALA A 242 11.59 -33.82 0.36
C ALA A 242 12.16 -34.60 1.58
N SER A 243 12.31 -35.91 1.44
CA SER A 243 12.69 -36.81 2.55
C SER A 243 14.17 -36.79 2.91
N SER A 244 15.05 -36.32 2.01
CA SER A 244 16.49 -36.22 2.27
C SER A 244 17.16 -35.17 1.39
N THR A 245 18.34 -34.72 1.84
CA THR A 245 19.22 -33.85 1.05
C THR A 245 20.67 -34.09 1.48
N ARG A 246 21.61 -33.89 0.56
CA ARG A 246 23.05 -33.83 0.87
C ARG A 246 23.55 -32.40 0.97
N ARG A 247 22.75 -31.42 0.56
CA ARG A 247 23.10 -29.99 0.59
C ARG A 247 22.84 -29.45 1.99
N TYR A 248 23.75 -28.63 2.49
CA TYR A 248 23.59 -27.95 3.76
C TYR A 248 24.32 -26.62 3.69
N LEU A 249 23.88 -25.68 4.52
CA LEU A 249 24.57 -24.46 4.87
C LEU A 249 25.31 -24.69 6.19
N VAL A 250 26.34 -23.90 6.45
CA VAL A 250 27.12 -23.98 7.69
C VAL A 250 26.88 -22.75 8.56
N GLN A 251 27.19 -22.87 9.85
CA GLN A 251 27.06 -21.77 10.81
C GLN A 251 27.74 -20.50 10.30
N GLY A 252 27.04 -19.37 10.40
CA GLY A 252 27.51 -18.06 9.97
C GLY A 252 27.28 -17.75 8.49
N ASP A 253 26.87 -18.72 7.66
CA ASP A 253 26.47 -18.44 6.28
C ASP A 253 25.35 -17.39 6.25
N ARG A 254 25.49 -16.40 5.37
CA ARG A 254 24.48 -15.35 5.17
C ARG A 254 23.50 -15.75 4.09
N VAL A 255 22.21 -15.69 4.43
CA VAL A 255 21.11 -16.06 3.54
C VAL A 255 20.05 -14.97 3.46
N GLU A 256 19.37 -14.94 2.33
CA GLU A 256 18.17 -14.14 2.10
C GLU A 256 16.93 -15.04 2.17
N LEU A 257 15.92 -14.63 2.95
CA LEU A 257 14.64 -15.35 3.05
C LEU A 257 13.71 -14.95 1.89
N LEU A 258 13.24 -15.93 1.12
CA LEU A 258 12.55 -15.69 -0.15
C LEU A 258 11.05 -15.99 -0.13
N ASP A 259 10.62 -17.06 0.53
CA ASP A 259 9.23 -17.48 0.49
C ASP A 259 8.96 -18.46 1.62
N GLU A 260 7.68 -18.69 1.90
CA GLU A 260 7.23 -19.67 2.87
C GLU A 260 6.10 -20.51 2.27
N ARG A 261 6.15 -21.83 2.52
CA ARG A 261 5.08 -22.76 2.18
C ARG A 261 5.01 -23.91 3.17
N ASP A 262 3.89 -24.02 3.88
CA ASP A 262 3.56 -25.12 4.79
C ASP A 262 4.65 -25.39 5.85
N GLY A 263 5.18 -24.31 6.44
CA GLY A 263 6.26 -24.37 7.43
C GLY A 263 7.63 -24.70 6.83
N TRP A 264 7.79 -24.54 5.52
CA TRP A 264 9.09 -24.54 4.87
C TRP A 264 9.47 -23.14 4.43
N VAL A 265 10.69 -22.72 4.75
CA VAL A 265 11.23 -21.42 4.35
C VAL A 265 12.24 -21.59 3.23
N LYS A 266 12.03 -20.87 2.13
CA LYS A 266 12.94 -20.82 1.00
C LYS A 266 14.05 -19.80 1.27
N LEU A 267 15.29 -20.21 1.06
CA LEU A 267 16.49 -19.40 1.27
C LEU A 267 17.29 -19.27 -0.02
N ARG A 268 17.96 -18.13 -0.17
CA ARG A 268 19.02 -17.90 -1.16
C ARG A 268 20.34 -17.67 -0.43
N TYR A 269 21.32 -18.49 -0.75
CA TYR A 269 22.71 -18.32 -0.35
C TYR A 269 23.54 -17.89 -1.56
N ARG A 270 24.39 -16.87 -1.40
CA ARG A 270 25.34 -16.45 -2.45
C ARG A 270 26.69 -17.10 -2.20
N ASN A 271 27.00 -18.19 -2.90
CA ASN A 271 28.30 -18.82 -2.81
C ASN A 271 29.33 -18.02 -3.65
N PRO A 272 30.44 -17.55 -3.07
CA PRO A 272 31.44 -16.77 -3.81
C PRO A 272 32.08 -17.49 -5.00
N ARG A 273 32.05 -18.83 -5.03
CA ARG A 273 32.67 -19.67 -6.07
C ARG A 273 31.68 -20.31 -7.03
N GLN A 274 30.45 -20.56 -6.58
CA GLN A 274 29.46 -21.35 -7.33
C GLN A 274 28.20 -20.55 -7.70
N GLY A 275 28.11 -19.28 -7.29
CA GLY A 275 26.94 -18.43 -7.55
C GLY A 275 25.80 -18.69 -6.57
N GLU A 276 24.58 -18.40 -7.00
CA GLU A 276 23.40 -18.49 -6.14
C GLU A 276 22.96 -19.95 -5.92
N VAL A 277 22.77 -20.32 -4.66
CA VAL A 277 22.21 -21.60 -4.23
C VAL A 277 20.88 -21.34 -3.56
N VAL A 278 19.83 -21.99 -4.04
CA VAL A 278 18.47 -21.87 -3.51
C VAL A 278 17.98 -23.22 -2.98
N GLY A 279 17.24 -23.18 -1.88
CA GLY A 279 16.54 -24.34 -1.36
C GLY A 279 15.69 -24.00 -0.15
N TRP A 280 15.14 -25.04 0.47
CA TRP A 280 14.16 -24.95 1.52
C TRP A 280 14.68 -25.55 2.82
N ILE A 281 14.33 -24.95 3.94
CA ILE A 281 14.51 -25.51 5.27
C ILE A 281 13.13 -25.81 5.86
N ASN A 282 13.02 -26.88 6.63
CA ASN A 282 11.81 -27.18 7.38
C ASN A 282 11.89 -26.46 8.73
N VAL A 283 10.87 -25.68 9.05
CA VAL A 283 10.75 -24.90 10.29
C VAL A 283 9.41 -25.13 10.98
N ASN A 284 8.74 -26.24 10.67
CA ASN A 284 7.60 -26.70 11.46
C ASN A 284 8.06 -27.08 12.87
N ASP A 285 7.30 -26.64 13.87
CA ASP A 285 7.41 -27.07 15.27
C ASP A 285 6.71 -28.41 15.51
#